data_AF-A0A5Z0FA42-F1
#
_entry.id   AF-A0A5Z0FA42-F1
#
_cell.length_a   1.000
_cell.length_b   1.000
_cell.length_c   1.000
_cell.angle_alpha   90.00
_cell.angle_beta   90.00
_cell.angle_gamma   90.00
#
_symmetry.space_group_name_H-M   'P 1'
#
loop_
_entity.id
_entity.type
_entity.pdbx_description
1 polymer ?
#
loop_
_entity_poly.entity_id
_entity_poly.type
_entity_poly.pdbx_seq_one_letter_code
_entity_poly.pdbx_strand_id
1 'polypeptide(L)'
;IAVGSAVYIVIAVILLSLLESKFDFIALLFETSSAFATVGISVGNGGTLSLCALFSDPSKVIIIIMMLSGRIGVFAFLLSVFKQDKAIHLKFPEGKVNL
;
A
#
# COMPACT_ATOMS: atom_id res chain seq x y z
N ILE A 1 5.98 3.68 12.99
CA ILE A 1 6.28 3.53 11.55
C ILE A 1 6.39 2.06 11.14
N ALA A 2 7.30 1.27 11.71
CA ALA A 2 7.51 -0.13 11.34
C ALA A 2 6.23 -1.01 11.37
N VAL A 3 5.42 -0.86 12.43
CA VAL A 3 4.15 -1.62 12.56
C VAL A 3 3.14 -1.20 11.49
N GLY A 4 3.02 0.10 11.20
CA GLY A 4 2.10 0.61 10.18
C GLY A 4 2.47 0.18 8.77
N SER A 5 3.77 0.16 8.44
CA SER A 5 4.26 -0.38 7.17
C SER A 5 4.05 -1.89 7.05
N ALA A 6 4.23 -2.65 8.14
CA ALA A 6 3.97 -4.08 8.14
C ALA A 6 2.49 -4.39 7.85
N VAL A 7 1.57 -3.69 8.52
CA VAL A 7 0.12 -3.83 8.29
C VAL A 7 -0.24 -3.49 6.84
N TYR A 8 0.33 -2.41 6.29
CA TYR A 8 0.11 -2.01 4.90
C TYR A 8 0.54 -3.09 3.89
N ILE A 9 1.73 -3.67 4.07
CA ILE A 9 2.24 -4.75 3.21
C ILE A 9 1.33 -5.98 3.31
N VAL A 10 0.90 -6.35 4.52
CA VAL A 10 0.02 -7.51 4.73
C VAL A 10 -1.32 -7.32 4.01
N ILE A 11 -1.92 -6.14 4.09
CA ILE A 11 -3.18 -5.83 3.37
C ILE A 11 -2.97 -5.94 1.86
N ALA A 12 -1.87 -5.40 1.33
CA ALA A 12 -1.55 -5.49 -0.09
C ALA A 12 -1.33 -6.94 -0.57
N VAL A 13 -0.64 -7.76 0.23
CA VAL A 13 -0.44 -9.20 -0.04
C VAL A 13 -1.77 -9.95 -0.04
N ILE A 14 -2.67 -9.67 0.91
CA ILE A 14 -3.98 -10.32 0.96
C ILE A 14 -4.81 -9.96 -0.28
N LEU A 15 -4.81 -8.68 -0.67
CA LEU A 15 -5.48 -8.25 -1.90
C LEU A 15 -4.90 -8.94 -3.13
N LEU A 16 -3.57 -8.98 -3.26
CA LEU A 16 -2.91 -9.67 -4.37
C LEU A 16 -3.22 -11.17 -4.37
N SER A 17 -3.24 -11.83 -3.21
CA SER A 17 -3.57 -13.26 -3.09
C SER A 17 -5.02 -13.57 -3.46
N LEU A 18 -5.95 -12.62 -3.30
CA LEU A 18 -7.34 -12.78 -3.75
C LEU A 18 -7.47 -12.60 -5.27
N LEU A 19 -6.72 -11.69 -5.87
CA LEU A 19 -6.71 -11.46 -7.31
C LEU A 19 -5.96 -12.57 -8.06
N GLU A 20 -4.88 -13.07 -7.47
CA GLU A 20 -3.94 -14.02 -8.04
C GLU A 20 -3.90 -15.31 -7.22
N SER A 21 -5.00 -16.08 -7.27
CA SER A 21 -5.16 -17.34 -6.54
C SER A 21 -4.29 -18.50 -7.04
N LYS A 22 -3.54 -18.27 -8.13
CA LYS A 22 -2.76 -19.30 -8.84
C LYS A 22 -1.30 -19.36 -8.38
N PHE A 23 -0.83 -18.32 -7.67
CA PHE A 23 0.56 -18.20 -7.24
C PHE A 23 0.70 -18.52 -5.76
N ASP A 24 1.87 -19.05 -5.38
CA ASP A 24 2.17 -19.33 -3.99
C ASP A 24 2.18 -18.06 -3.14
N PHE A 25 1.56 -18.14 -1.96
CA PHE A 25 1.49 -17.04 -1.01
C PHE A 25 2.87 -16.50 -0.63
N ILE A 26 3.85 -17.38 -0.45
CA ILE A 26 5.21 -16.98 -0.08
C ILE A 26 5.88 -16.16 -1.19
N ALA A 27 5.60 -16.49 -2.46
CA ALA A 27 6.14 -15.77 -3.61
C ALA A 27 5.49 -14.38 -3.72
N LEU A 28 4.17 -14.29 -3.52
CA LEU A 28 3.44 -13.01 -3.47
C LEU A 28 3.92 -12.11 -2.34
N LEU A 29 4.19 -12.68 -1.16
CA LEU A 29 4.72 -11.94 0.00
C LEU A 29 6.12 -11.40 -0.29
N PHE A 30 7.01 -12.25 -0.80
CA PHE A 30 8.35 -11.83 -1.19
C PHE A 30 8.28 -10.68 -2.19
N GLU A 31 7.44 -10.82 -3.21
CA GLU A 31 7.32 -9.84 -4.28
C GLU A 31 6.78 -8.50 -3.80
N THR A 32 5.76 -8.53 -2.97
CA THR A 32 5.16 -7.32 -2.39
C THR A 32 6.14 -6.62 -1.44
N SER A 33 6.89 -7.39 -0.64
CA SER A 33 7.92 -6.85 0.25
C SER A 33 9.11 -6.26 -0.51
N SER A 34 9.53 -6.89 -1.61
CA SER A 34 10.60 -6.43 -2.50
C SER A 34 10.20 -5.14 -3.24
N ALA A 35 8.97 -5.10 -3.77
CA ALA A 35 8.41 -3.90 -4.40
C ALA A 35 8.34 -2.74 -3.42
N PHE A 36 7.86 -2.97 -2.20
CA PHE A 36 7.76 -1.98 -1.14
C PHE A 36 9.13 -1.44 -0.69
N ALA A 37 10.12 -2.31 -0.53
CA ALA A 37 11.47 -1.88 -0.16
C ALA A 37 12.29 -1.39 -1.38
N THR A 38 11.72 -1.40 -2.58
CA THR A 38 12.39 -1.06 -3.85
C THR A 38 13.69 -1.85 -4.08
N VAL A 39 13.71 -3.12 -3.67
CA VAL A 39 14.89 -4.00 -3.77
C VAL A 39 15.18 -4.38 -5.22
N GLY A 40 14.13 -4.48 -6.05
CA GLY A 40 14.25 -4.78 -7.48
C GLY A 40 14.51 -6.25 -7.81
N ILE A 41 14.34 -7.15 -6.83
CA ILE A 41 14.50 -8.60 -7.00
C ILE A 41 13.12 -9.26 -7.02
N SER A 42 12.96 -10.26 -7.88
CA SER A 42 11.75 -11.06 -8.02
C SER A 42 12.03 -12.53 -7.79
N VAL A 43 11.04 -13.30 -7.30
CA VAL A 43 11.12 -14.77 -7.28
C VAL A 43 11.28 -15.34 -8.70
N GLY A 44 10.78 -14.62 -9.71
CA GLY A 44 10.81 -15.02 -11.11
C GLY A 44 9.91 -16.22 -11.41
N ASN A 45 9.49 -16.41 -12.67
CA ASN A 45 8.61 -17.54 -13.01
C ASN A 45 9.35 -18.88 -13.25
N GLY A 46 10.64 -18.94 -12.95
CA GLY A 46 11.55 -20.00 -13.42
C GLY A 46 12.25 -19.70 -14.76
N GLY A 47 12.03 -18.51 -15.32
CA GLY A 47 12.71 -17.99 -16.52
C GLY A 47 13.36 -16.62 -16.32
N THR A 48 13.41 -15.81 -17.39
CA THR A 48 14.02 -14.46 -17.38
C THR A 48 13.07 -13.33 -16.97
N LEU A 49 11.80 -13.64 -16.68
CA LEU A 49 10.76 -12.66 -16.38
C LEU A 49 10.43 -12.62 -14.89
N SER A 50 10.20 -11.40 -14.36
CA SER A 50 9.68 -11.21 -13.00
C SER A 50 8.29 -11.79 -12.86
N LEU A 51 7.97 -12.28 -11.67
CA LEU A 51 6.66 -12.87 -11.34
C LEU A 51 5.52 -11.88 -11.60
N CYS A 52 5.76 -10.59 -11.35
CA CYS A 52 4.83 -9.50 -11.62
C CYS A 52 4.41 -9.37 -13.10
N ALA A 53 5.19 -9.89 -14.05
CA ALA A 53 4.84 -9.83 -15.48
C ALA A 53 3.59 -10.67 -15.80
N LEU A 54 3.38 -11.74 -15.04
CA LEU A 54 2.28 -12.69 -15.20
C LEU A 54 1.00 -12.26 -14.47
N PHE A 55 1.06 -11.19 -13.69
CA PHE A 55 -0.09 -10.69 -12.94
C PHE A 55 -1.16 -10.11 -13.88
N SER A 56 -2.41 -10.25 -13.48
CA SER A 56 -3.58 -9.59 -14.06
C SER A 56 -3.42 -8.08 -14.01
N ASP A 57 -4.09 -7.37 -14.93
CA ASP A 57 -4.06 -5.90 -15.01
C ASP A 57 -4.30 -5.18 -13.68
N PRO A 58 -5.32 -5.52 -12.85
CA PRO A 58 -5.52 -4.88 -11.55
C PRO A 58 -4.39 -5.13 -10.55
N SER A 59 -3.80 -6.33 -10.53
CA SER A 59 -2.68 -6.68 -9.64
C SER A 59 -1.39 -5.93 -10.00
N LYS A 60 -1.15 -5.63 -11.29
CA LYS A 60 -0.01 -4.78 -11.70
C LYS A 60 -0.13 -3.36 -11.15
N VAL A 61 -1.34 -2.79 -11.13
CA VAL A 61 -1.58 -1.46 -10.55
C VAL A 61 -1.23 -1.44 -9.07
N ILE A 62 -1.60 -2.48 -8.32
CA ILE A 62 -1.27 -2.61 -6.90
C ILE A 62 0.26 -2.62 -6.69
N ILE A 63 1.01 -3.40 -7.48
CA ILE A 63 2.47 -3.44 -7.40
C ILE A 63 3.11 -2.09 -7.73
N ILE A 64 2.62 -1.37 -8.74
CA ILE A 64 3.12 -0.03 -9.08
C ILE A 64 2.92 0.93 -7.90
N ILE A 65 1.75 0.91 -7.26
CA ILE A 65 1.47 1.71 -6.06
C ILE A 65 2.41 1.32 -4.91
N MET A 66 2.68 0.02 -4.72
CA MET A 66 3.60 -0.47 -3.70
C MET A 66 5.04 0.05 -3.92
N MET A 67 5.53 0.04 -5.16
CA MET A 67 6.85 0.58 -5.50
C MET A 67 6.94 2.10 -5.27
N LEU A 68 5.88 2.82 -5.63
CA LEU A 68 5.82 4.27 -5.46
C LEU A 68 5.77 4.64 -3.97
N SER A 69 4.93 3.95 -3.19
CA SER A 69 4.80 4.10 -1.73
C SER A 69 6.11 3.77 -1.01
N GLY A 70 6.83 2.75 -1.48
CA GLY A 70 8.16 2.39 -1.02
C GLY A 70 9.19 3.51 -1.18
N ARG A 71 9.20 4.16 -2.36
CA ARG A 71 10.14 5.25 -2.67
C ARG A 71 9.80 6.56 -1.97
N ILE A 72 8.51 6.89 -1.83
CA ILE A 72 8.01 8.11 -1.17
C ILE A 72 8.07 7.99 0.35
N GLY A 73 8.06 6.76 0.86
CA GLY A 73 7.98 6.45 2.28
C GLY A 73 6.54 6.38 2.75
N VAL A 74 6.21 5.29 3.46
CA VAL A 74 4.83 4.98 3.92
C VAL A 74 4.20 6.11 4.70
N PHE A 75 5.01 6.87 5.43
CA PHE A 75 4.51 7.95 6.27
C PHE A 75 3.99 9.13 5.46
N ALA A 76 4.68 9.51 4.37
CA ALA A 76 4.21 10.54 3.45
C ALA A 76 2.98 10.06 2.66
N PHE A 77 2.93 8.77 2.30
CA PHE A 77 1.75 8.18 1.66
C PHE A 77 0.53 8.16 2.61
N LEU A 78 0.71 7.73 3.86
CA LEU A 78 -0.33 7.76 4.89
C LEU A 78 -0.80 9.17 5.19
N LEU A 79 0.11 10.15 5.29
CA LEU A 79 -0.23 11.56 5.46
C LEU A 79 -0.94 12.16 4.23
N SER A 80 -0.67 11.66 3.03
CA SER A 80 -1.37 12.11 1.83
C SER A 80 -2.78 11.50 1.71
N VAL A 81 -2.98 10.29 2.22
CA VAL A 81 -4.30 9.63 2.25
C VAL A 81 -5.15 10.18 3.40
N PHE A 82 -4.56 10.42 4.57
CA PHE A 82 -5.20 11.14 5.65
C PHE A 82 -5.23 12.63 5.30
N LYS A 83 -6.33 13.09 4.71
CA LYS A 83 -6.68 14.51 4.68
C LYS A 83 -6.54 15.03 6.11
N GLN A 84 -5.58 15.92 6.33
CA GLN A 84 -5.67 16.83 7.47
C GLN A 84 -6.94 17.63 7.22
N ASP A 85 -8.02 17.33 7.94
CA ASP A 85 -9.11 18.27 8.11
C ASP A 85 -8.45 19.56 8.60
N LYS A 86 -8.27 20.51 7.66
CA LYS A 86 -7.85 21.86 7.98
C LYS A 86 -8.72 22.25 9.16
N ALA A 87 -8.09 22.50 10.31
CA ALA A 87 -8.77 22.97 11.50
C ALA A 87 -9.76 24.04 11.05
N ILE A 88 -11.04 23.67 11.07
CA ILE A 88 -12.10 24.51 10.59
C ILE A 88 -12.09 25.69 11.56
N HIS A 89 -11.58 26.85 11.14
CA HIS A 89 -11.72 28.13 11.85
C HIS A 89 -13.19 28.60 11.82
N LEU A 90 -14.16 27.70 11.98
CA LEU A 90 -15.53 28.06 12.29
C LEU A 90 -15.61 28.14 13.81
N LYS A 91 -15.37 29.36 14.29
CA LYS A 91 -15.73 29.75 15.64
C LYS A 91 -17.26 29.71 15.72
N PHE A 92 -17.82 28.64 16.26
CA PHE A 92 -19.26 28.59 16.54
C PHE A 92 -19.59 29.73 17.52
N PRO A 93 -20.62 30.55 17.25
CA PRO A 93 -21.04 31.58 18.19
C PRO A 93 -21.57 30.89 19.45
N GLU A 94 -20.95 31.19 20.60
CA GLU A 94 -21.43 30.72 21.89
C GLU A 94 -22.74 31.41 22.22
N GLY A 95 -23.86 30.75 21.89
CA GLY A 95 -25.18 31.17 22.31
C GLY A 95 -25.32 30.98 23.81
N LYS A 96 -25.28 32.09 24.57
CA LYS A 96 -25.67 32.07 25.98
C LYS A 96 -27.17 31.82 26.07
N VAL A 97 -27.54 30.58 26.40
CA VAL A 97 -28.90 30.24 26.79
C VAL A 97 -29.03 30.58 28.27
N ASN A 98 -29.63 31.73 28.58
CA ASN A 98 -30.07 32.04 29.93
C ASN A 98 -31.48 31.47 30.09
N LEU A 99 -31.61 30.39 30.86
CA LEU A 99 -32.88 29.95 31.42
C LEU A 99 -32.81 30.13 32.93
#